data_AF-A0A525KYM3-F1
#
_entry.id   AF-A0A525KYM3-F1
#
_cell.length_a   1.000
_cell.length_b   1.000
_cell.length_c   1.000
_cell.angle_alpha   90.00
_cell.angle_beta   90.00
_cell.angle_gamma   90.00
#
_symmetry.space_group_name_H-M   'P 1'
#
loop_
_entity.id
_entity.type
_entity.pdbx_description
1 polymer ?
#
loop_
_entity_poly.entity_id
_entity_poly.type
_entity_poly.pdbx_seq_one_letter_code
_entity_poly.pdbx_strand_id
1 'polypeptide(L)' 'MRPTDPDRTREVARNLVELLTAYEEELMTLERETPAVGPLRRAVGMAIAEACYWISDGAGRAADRAPDGRAD' A
#
# COMPACT_ATOMS: atom_id res chain seq x y z
N MET A 1 -12.56 2.29 16.54
CA MET A 1 -12.24 2.34 15.10
C MET A 1 -13.55 2.13 14.35
N ARG A 2 -14.03 3.10 13.54
CA ARG A 2 -15.25 2.86 12.72
C ARG A 2 -14.92 1.75 11.71
N PRO A 3 -15.84 0.81 11.41
CA PRO A 3 -15.63 -0.14 10.34
C PRO A 3 -15.36 0.64 9.06
N THR A 4 -14.16 0.45 8.49
CA THR A 4 -13.77 1.08 7.24
C THR A 4 -14.56 0.40 6.14
N ASP A 5 -15.31 1.21 5.38
CA ASP A 5 -15.99 0.74 4.18
C ASP A 5 -14.92 0.17 3.21
N PRO A 6 -15.04 -1.10 2.79
CA PRO A 6 -14.06 -1.72 1.89
C PRO A 6 -13.96 -0.98 0.55
N ASP A 7 -15.05 -0.37 0.06
CA ASP A 7 -15.03 0.40 -1.18
C ASP A 7 -14.28 1.72 -0.99
N ARG A 8 -14.48 2.39 0.14
CA ARG A 8 -13.67 3.56 0.51
C ARG A 8 -12.19 3.22 0.67
N THR A 9 -11.89 2.05 1.22
CA THR A 9 -10.50 1.59 1.40
C THR A 9 -9.82 1.36 0.05
N ARG A 10 -10.53 0.75 -0.91
CA ARG A 10 -10.04 0.59 -2.29
C ARG A 10 -9.85 1.93 -3.00
N GLU A 11 -10.78 2.87 -2.82
CA GLU A 11 -10.67 4.21 -3.39
C GLU A 11 -9.42 4.94 -2.88
N VAL A 12 -9.19 4.93 -1.57
CA VAL A 12 -7.98 5.50 -0.97
C VAL A 12 -6.73 4.80 -1.49
N ALA A 13 -6.74 3.48 -1.60
CA ALA A 13 -5.61 2.72 -2.13
C ALA A 13 -5.29 3.08 -3.60
N ARG A 14 -6.31 3.28 -4.45
CA ARG A 14 -6.12 3.75 -5.83
C ARG A 14 -5.49 5.14 -5.89
N ASN A 15 -6.02 6.07 -5.09
CA ASN A 15 -5.48 7.43 -5.02
C ASN A 15 -4.02 7.44 -4.54
N LEU A 16 -3.68 6.55 -3.60
CA LEU A 16 -2.30 6.39 -3.14
C LEU A 16 -1.39 5.83 -4.23
N VAL A 17 -1.82 4.82 -4.99
CA VAL A 17 -1.03 4.30 -6.12
C VAL A 17 -0.76 5.39 -7.14
N GLU A 18 -1.78 6.15 -7.54
CA GLU A 18 -1.63 7.24 -8.51
C GLU A 18 -0.62 8.30 -8.02
N LEU A 19 -0.78 8.78 -6.78
CA LEU A 19 0.12 9.77 -6.20
C LEU A 19 1.55 9.26 -6.05
N LEU A 20 1.73 8.06 -5.50
CA LEU A 20 3.05 7.52 -5.19
C LEU A 20 3.83 7.11 -6.44
N THR A 21 3.14 6.72 -7.52
CA THR A 21 3.78 6.37 -8.79
C THR A 21 4.52 7.58 -9.38
N ALA A 22 3.91 8.76 -9.37
CA ALA A 22 4.57 9.99 -9.83
C ALA A 22 5.83 10.30 -9.02
N TYR A 23 5.77 10.13 -7.69
CA TYR A 23 6.95 10.30 -6.83
C TYR A 23 8.02 9.23 -7.07
N GLU A 24 7.65 7.97 -7.33
CA GLU A 24 8.61 6.92 -7.65
C GLU A 24 9.40 7.25 -8.93
N GLU A 25 8.73 7.76 -9.97
CA GLU A 25 9.34 8.18 -11.23
C GLU A 25 10.33 9.35 -11.03
N GLU A 26 9.95 10.36 -10.24
CA GLU A 26 10.84 11.46 -9.88
C GLU A 26 12.05 10.95 -9.08
N LEU A 27 11.83 10.05 -8.12
CA LEU A 27 12.89 9.44 -7.32
C LEU A 27 13.82 8.55 -8.17
N MET A 28 13.33 7.88 -9.21
CA MET A 28 14.18 7.15 -10.17
C MET A 28 15.13 8.09 -10.88
N THR A 29 14.67 9.29 -11.25
CA THR A 29 15.52 10.29 -11.89
C THR A 29 16.53 10.85 -10.90
N LEU A 30 16.06 11.22 -9.70
CA LEU A 30 16.91 11.78 -8.65
C LEU A 30 17.96 10.79 -8.14
N GLU A 31 17.67 9.48 -8.06
CA GLU A 31 18.64 8.46 -7.65
C GLU A 31 19.87 8.41 -8.56
N ARG A 32 19.71 8.73 -9.85
CA ARG A 32 20.84 8.78 -10.81
C ARG A 32 21.84 9.88 -10.45
N GLU A 33 21.34 10.99 -9.91
CA GLU A 33 22.15 12.14 -9.50
C GLU A 33 22.63 11.98 -8.05
N THR A 34 21.80 11.40 -7.19
CA THR A 34 22.03 11.24 -5.76
C THR A 34 21.71 9.80 -5.33
N PRO A 35 22.68 8.87 -5.41
CA PRO A 35 22.46 7.45 -5.07
C PRO A 35 21.94 7.20 -3.65
N ALA A 36 22.19 8.14 -2.72
CA ALA A 36 21.69 8.08 -1.34
C ALA A 36 20.16 8.13 -1.23
N VAL A 37 19.44 8.52 -2.30
CA VAL A 37 17.98 8.54 -2.37
C VAL A 37 17.39 7.14 -2.67
N GLY A 38 18.21 6.18 -3.10
CA GLY A 38 17.75 4.82 -3.42
C GLY A 38 16.91 4.12 -2.34
N PRO A 39 17.25 4.20 -1.03
CA PRO A 39 16.39 3.69 0.03
C PRO A 39 15.00 4.31 0.07
N LEU A 40 14.87 5.61 -0.21
CA LEU A 40 13.58 6.30 -0.25
C LEU A 40 12.73 5.80 -1.43
N ARG A 41 13.33 5.65 -2.63
CA ARG A 41 12.63 5.07 -3.78
C ARG A 41 12.08 3.67 -3.46
N ARG A 42 12.91 2.82 -2.83
CA ARG A 42 12.47 1.48 -2.43
C ARG A 42 11.29 1.52 -1.44
N ALA A 43 11.31 2.44 -0.48
CA ALA A 43 10.20 2.60 0.47
C ALA A 43 8.89 3.01 -0.24
N VAL A 44 8.97 3.92 -1.22
CA VAL A 44 7.82 4.30 -2.04
C VAL A 44 7.30 3.10 -2.85
N GLY A 45 8.18 2.34 -3.49
CA GLY A 45 7.81 1.12 -4.22
C GLY A 45 7.12 0.06 -3.32
N MET A 46 7.58 -0.09 -2.07
CA MET A 46 6.91 -0.96 -1.09
C MET A 46 5.50 -0.47 -0.75
N ALA A 47 5.30 0.85 -0.57
CA ALA A 47 3.99 1.42 -0.30
C ALA A 47 3.02 1.27 -1.48
N ILE A 48 3.51 1.41 -2.72
CA ILE A 48 2.73 1.14 -3.94
C ILE A 48 2.30 -0.34 -3.98
N ALA A 49 3.22 -1.27 -3.73
CA ALA A 49 2.92 -2.70 -3.72
C ALA A 49 1.84 -3.05 -2.68
N GLU A 50 1.94 -2.48 -1.48
CA GLU A 50 0.93 -2.65 -0.43
C GLU A 50 -0.42 -2.06 -0.85
N ALA A 51 -0.46 -0.86 -1.42
CA ALA A 51 -1.71 -0.29 -1.92
C ALA A 51 -2.34 -1.14 -3.04
N CYS A 52 -1.53 -1.69 -3.94
CA CYS A 52 -1.98 -2.65 -4.96
C CYS A 52 -2.56 -3.94 -4.36
N TYR A 53 -2.03 -4.41 -3.22
CA TYR A 53 -2.59 -5.54 -2.48
C TYR A 53 -4.00 -5.21 -1.95
N TRP A 54 -4.21 -4.01 -1.39
CA TRP A 54 -5.53 -3.57 -0.93
C TRP A 54 -6.57 -3.45 -2.06
N ILE A 55 -6.12 -3.09 -3.27
CA ILE A 55 -6.96 -3.05 -4.46
C ILE A 55 -7.34 -4.48 -4.92
N SER A 56 -6.38 -5.41 -4.91
CA SER A 56 -6.52 -6.75 -5.50
C SER A 56 -7.15 -7.80 -4.55
N ASP A 57 -6.79 -7.79 -3.26
CA ASP A 57 -7.06 -8.89 -2.33
C ASP A 57 -7.72 -8.44 -1.00
N GLY A 58 -7.62 -7.15 -0.64
CA GLY A 58 -7.93 -6.65 0.71
C GLY A 58 -9.40 -6.68 1.16
N ALA A 59 -10.35 -6.85 0.24
CA ALA A 59 -11.78 -6.80 0.58
C ALA A 59 -12.39 -8.15 0.99
N GLY A 60 -11.71 -9.27 0.72
CA GLY A 60 -12.27 -10.62 0.96
C GLY A 60 -11.71 -11.35 2.18
N ARG A 61 -10.49 -11.03 2.63
CA ARG A 61 -9.78 -11.83 3.65
C ARG A 61 -9.59 -11.16 5.01
N ALA A 62 -9.80 -9.86 5.13
CA ALA A 62 -9.70 -9.17 6.43
C ALA A 62 -10.83 -9.57 7.40
N ALA A 63 -11.97 -10.06 6.90
CA ALA A 63 -13.09 -10.53 7.71
C ALA A 63 -12.92 -11.98 8.23
N ASP A 64 -11.99 -12.76 7.68
CA ASP A 64 -11.85 -14.20 7.96
C ASP A 64 -10.73 -14.51 8.98
N ARG A 65 -10.12 -13.48 9.57
CA ARG A 65 -9.09 -13.64 10.61
C ARG A 65 -9.58 -13.16 11.97
N ALA A 66 -10.76 -13.65 12.39
CA ALA A 66 -11.04 -13.78 13.81
C ALA A 66 -10.27 -15.01 14.31
N PRO A 67 -9.40 -14.91 15.34
CA PRO A 67 -8.89 -16.10 15.97
C PRO A 67 -10.07 -16.78 16.67
N ASP A 68 -10.52 -17.92 16.16
CA ASP A 68 -11.40 -18.81 16.91
C ASP A 68 -10.74 -19.05 18.27
N GLY A 69 -11.41 -18.55 19.31
CA GLY A 69 -10.96 -18.66 20.68
C GLY A 69 -10.76 -20.13 21.01
N ARG A 70 -9.52 -20.50 21.31
CA ARG A 70 -9.28 -21.73 22.06
C ARG A 70 -9.86 -21.55 23.45
N ALA A 71 -10.97 -22.22 23.71
CA ALA A 71 -11.30 -22.73 25.03
C ALA A 71 -11.64 -24.20 24.81
N ASP A 72 -10.72 -25.07 25.25
CA ASP A 72 -10.96 -26.33 25.95
C ASP A 72 -9.61 -26.96 26.35
#